data_AF-A0A0H3C7S7-F1
#
_entry.id   AF-A0A0H3C7S7-F1
#
_cell.length_a   1.000
_cell.length_b   1.000
_cell.length_c   1.000
_cell.angle_alpha   90.00
_cell.angle_beta   90.00
_cell.angle_gamma   90.00
#
_symmetry.space_group_name_H-M   'P 1'
#
loop_
_entity.id
_entity.type
_entity.pdbx_description
1 polymer ?
#
loop_
_entity_poly.entity_id
_entity_poly.type
_entity_poly.pdbx_seq_one_letter_code
_entity_poly.pdbx_strand_id
1 'polypeptide(L)'
;MGRKRGITAVVLAALALYGAPVGAQAPKAGLPPLKILKAPSPELLARLFPATARRAGVEGAATVQCTIRRDGTLGDCVVTGENPQGLGFGGAALIAMTYYQVDVSGTNAVQVSRRLSGITIRFALPPVETRSP
;
A
#
# COMPACT_ATOMS: atom_id res chain seq x y z
N MET A 1 56.57 48.87 -50.82
CA MET A 1 56.15 50.16 -50.22
C MET A 1 54.71 49.96 -49.74
N GLY A 2 54.37 49.60 -48.52
CA GLY A 2 54.89 49.98 -47.20
C GLY A 2 53.74 50.64 -46.43
N ARG A 3 53.60 50.29 -45.14
CA ARG A 3 52.79 50.93 -44.07
C ARG A 3 51.40 50.32 -43.82
N LYS A 4 50.92 50.11 -42.60
CA LYS A 4 51.40 50.29 -41.21
C LYS A 4 50.39 49.53 -40.33
N ARG A 5 50.85 48.99 -39.19
CA ARG A 5 50.02 48.40 -38.12
C ARG A 5 49.15 49.49 -37.45
N GLY A 6 47.92 49.15 -37.05
CA GLY A 6 47.03 50.00 -36.23
C GLY A 6 46.18 49.14 -35.31
N ILE A 7 46.18 49.50 -34.02
CA ILE A 7 45.66 48.78 -32.86
C ILE A 7 44.20 49.20 -32.62
N THR A 8 43.46 48.36 -31.87
CA THR A 8 42.45 48.69 -30.83
C THR A 8 40.99 48.30 -31.11
N ALA A 9 40.57 47.27 -30.35
CA ALA A 9 39.28 47.01 -29.68
C ALA A 9 37.95 47.30 -30.39
N VAL A 10 37.07 46.28 -30.45
CA VAL A 10 35.82 46.23 -29.65
C VAL A 10 35.49 44.76 -29.39
N VAL A 11 35.36 44.41 -28.11
CA VAL A 11 34.79 43.15 -27.63
C VAL A 11 33.28 43.23 -27.78
N LEU A 12 32.65 42.28 -28.49
CA LEU A 12 31.25 41.92 -28.27
C LEU A 12 31.12 40.39 -28.36
N ALA A 13 31.32 39.74 -27.21
CA ALA A 13 30.89 38.38 -26.98
C ALA A 13 29.37 38.38 -26.78
N ALA A 14 28.61 37.91 -27.77
CA ALA A 14 27.19 37.59 -27.58
C ALA A 14 27.04 36.07 -27.40
N LEU A 15 27.35 35.60 -26.19
CA LEU A 15 26.96 34.27 -25.73
C LEU A 15 25.44 34.27 -25.50
N ALA A 16 24.67 33.88 -26.52
CA ALA A 16 23.26 33.60 -26.37
C ALA A 16 23.10 32.34 -25.51
N LEU A 17 22.95 32.53 -24.19
CA LEU A 17 22.56 31.49 -23.25
C LEU A 17 21.12 31.05 -23.60
N TYR A 18 21.02 29.93 -24.31
CA TYR A 18 19.77 29.19 -24.50
C TYR A 18 19.30 28.65 -23.13
N GLY A 19 18.52 29.45 -22.41
CA GLY A 19 17.78 28.99 -21.24
C GLY A 19 16.67 28.06 -21.72
N ALA A 20 16.82 26.74 -21.53
CA ALA A 20 15.70 25.82 -21.69
C ALA A 20 14.62 26.19 -20.66
N PRO A 21 13.32 26.24 -21.03
CA PRO A 21 12.28 26.38 -20.04
C PRO A 21 12.37 25.17 -19.10
N VAL A 22 12.62 25.44 -17.82
CA VAL A 22 12.42 24.45 -16.75
C VAL A 22 10.97 24.00 -16.88
N GLY A 23 10.78 22.78 -17.40
CA GLY A 23 9.46 22.18 -17.53
C GLY A 23 8.81 22.16 -16.15
N ALA A 24 7.67 22.82 -16.02
CA ALA A 24 6.83 22.74 -14.83
C ALA A 24 6.38 21.28 -14.68
N GLN A 25 7.12 20.51 -13.89
CA GLN A 25 6.68 19.20 -13.43
C GLN A 25 5.45 19.40 -12.55
N ALA A 26 4.26 19.11 -13.09
CA ALA A 26 3.04 19.08 -12.30
C ALA A 26 3.23 18.11 -11.12
N PRO A 27 2.80 18.47 -9.89
CA PRO A 27 2.90 17.56 -8.76
C PRO A 27 2.09 16.30 -9.09
N LYS A 28 2.72 15.14 -8.98
CA LYS A 28 2.01 13.85 -9.05
C LYS A 28 1.06 13.81 -7.86
N ALA A 29 -0.20 14.18 -8.07
CA ALA A 29 -1.22 14.02 -7.06
C ALA A 29 -1.23 12.55 -6.63
N GLY A 30 -0.96 12.30 -5.35
CA GLY A 30 -0.99 10.97 -4.78
C GLY A 30 -2.39 10.37 -4.87
N LEU A 31 -2.47 9.05 -4.80
CA LEU A 31 -3.74 8.36 -4.70
C LEU A 31 -4.47 8.81 -3.42
N PRO A 32 -5.80 9.01 -3.43
CA PRO A 32 -6.52 9.28 -2.20
C PRO A 32 -6.34 8.14 -1.19
N PRO A 33 -6.45 8.44 0.12
CA PRO A 33 -6.36 7.41 1.14
C PRO A 33 -7.45 6.37 0.97
N LEU A 34 -7.09 5.10 1.12
CA LEU A 34 -8.08 4.01 1.09
C LEU A 34 -9.01 4.15 2.31
N LYS A 35 -10.31 4.28 2.05
CA LYS A 35 -11.33 4.33 3.11
C LYS A 35 -11.96 2.96 3.31
N ILE A 36 -11.78 2.39 4.50
CA ILE A 36 -12.38 1.12 4.90
C ILE A 36 -13.78 1.41 5.49
N LEU A 37 -14.80 0.77 4.94
CA LEU A 37 -16.18 0.85 5.41
C LEU A 37 -16.52 -0.27 6.40
N LYS A 38 -15.94 -1.46 6.19
CA LYS A 38 -16.11 -2.62 7.07
C LYS A 38 -14.80 -3.40 7.17
N ALA A 39 -14.53 -3.89 8.37
CA ALA A 39 -13.41 -4.76 8.70
C ALA A 39 -13.93 -5.96 9.51
N PRO A 40 -13.21 -7.09 9.56
CA PRO A 40 -13.54 -8.21 10.44
C PRO A 40 -13.52 -7.76 11.90
N SER A 41 -14.51 -8.19 12.67
CA SER A 41 -14.57 -7.90 14.10
C SER A 41 -13.57 -8.76 14.88
N PRO A 42 -13.14 -8.34 16.09
CA PRO A 42 -12.28 -9.15 16.95
C PRO A 42 -12.87 -10.54 17.25
N GLU A 43 -14.18 -10.64 17.47
CA GLU A 43 -14.86 -11.92 17.75
C GLU A 43 -14.86 -12.83 16.52
N LEU A 44 -14.97 -12.25 15.32
CA LEU A 44 -14.80 -13.01 14.09
C LEU A 44 -13.37 -13.52 13.95
N LEU A 45 -12.36 -12.69 14.21
CA LEU A 45 -10.96 -13.11 14.17
C LEU A 45 -10.65 -14.20 15.20
N ALA A 46 -11.23 -14.11 16.40
CA ALA A 46 -11.13 -15.15 17.42
C ALA A 46 -11.77 -16.47 16.98
N ARG A 47 -12.92 -16.43 16.27
CA ARG A 47 -13.55 -17.62 15.67
C ARG A 47 -12.73 -18.21 14.52
N LEU A 48 -12.07 -17.35 13.74
CA LEU A 48 -11.18 -17.76 12.64
C LEU A 48 -9.79 -18.21 13.12
N PHE A 49 -9.50 -18.12 14.42
CA PHE A 49 -8.20 -18.43 14.97
C PHE A 49 -7.78 -19.87 14.61
N PRO A 50 -6.60 -20.09 14.01
CA PRO A 50 -6.22 -21.40 13.49
C PRO A 50 -6.18 -22.48 14.58
N ALA A 51 -6.72 -23.67 14.28
CA ALA A 51 -6.77 -24.77 15.25
C ALA A 51 -5.38 -25.23 15.70
N THR A 52 -4.39 -25.25 14.80
CA THR A 52 -3.00 -25.60 15.11
C THR A 52 -2.36 -24.56 16.02
N ALA A 53 -2.46 -23.27 15.68
CA ALA A 53 -2.01 -22.17 16.53
C ALA A 53 -2.66 -22.21 17.92
N ARG A 54 -3.97 -22.50 17.99
CA ARG A 54 -4.72 -22.57 19.25
C ARG A 54 -4.21 -23.69 20.15
N ARG A 55 -3.96 -24.88 19.60
CA ARG A 55 -3.38 -26.01 20.37
C ARG A 55 -1.96 -25.71 20.84
N ALA A 56 -1.20 -24.97 20.04
CA ALA A 56 0.15 -24.56 20.40
C ALA A 56 0.18 -23.39 21.39
N GLY A 57 -0.94 -22.69 21.63
CA GLY A 57 -0.97 -21.47 22.44
C GLY A 57 -0.18 -20.32 21.82
N VAL A 58 -0.09 -20.26 20.49
CA VAL A 58 0.76 -19.32 19.76
C VAL A 58 -0.10 -18.31 19.00
N GLU A 59 0.16 -17.03 19.24
CA GLU A 59 -0.38 -15.92 18.45
C GLU A 59 0.45 -15.68 17.19
N GLY A 60 -0.12 -14.97 16.22
CA GLY A 60 0.61 -14.71 14.98
C GLY A 60 -0.11 -13.76 14.05
N ALA A 61 0.43 -13.69 12.83
CA ALA A 61 -0.07 -12.82 11.80
C ALA A 61 0.12 -13.44 10.42
N ALA A 62 -0.68 -12.97 9.47
CA ALA A 62 -0.47 -13.23 8.07
C ALA A 62 -0.62 -11.95 7.26
N THR A 63 0.20 -11.83 6.22
CA THR A 63 0.17 -10.74 5.26
C THR A 63 -0.40 -11.26 3.95
N VAL A 64 -1.38 -10.56 3.41
CA VAL A 64 -2.09 -10.92 2.17
C VAL A 64 -2.10 -9.76 1.18
N GLN A 65 -2.00 -10.03 -0.11
CA GLN A 65 -2.25 -9.04 -1.15
C GLN A 65 -3.59 -9.33 -1.81
N CYS A 66 -4.44 -8.30 -1.94
CA CYS A 66 -5.77 -8.40 -2.53
C CYS A 66 -5.98 -7.35 -3.61
N THR A 67 -6.89 -7.63 -4.54
CA THR A 67 -7.38 -6.69 -5.55
C THR A 67 -8.71 -6.10 -5.10
N ILE A 68 -8.89 -4.78 -5.25
CA ILE A 68 -10.18 -4.13 -4.97
C ILE A 68 -11.13 -4.41 -6.13
N ARG A 69 -12.31 -4.95 -5.83
CA ARG A 69 -13.36 -5.21 -6.83
C ARG A 69 -14.25 -3.99 -7.05
N ARG A 70 -15.02 -4.01 -8.14
CA ARG A 70 -15.94 -2.92 -8.53
C ARG A 70 -17.01 -2.63 -7.48
N ASP A 71 -17.39 -3.62 -6.69
CA ASP A 71 -18.35 -3.52 -5.59
C ASP A 71 -17.72 -3.09 -4.26
N GLY A 72 -16.41 -2.80 -4.23
CA GLY A 72 -15.67 -2.45 -3.02
C GLY A 72 -15.30 -3.62 -2.12
N THR A 73 -15.58 -4.86 -2.53
CA THR A 73 -15.05 -6.05 -1.84
C THR A 73 -13.58 -6.28 -2.20
N LEU A 74 -12.88 -7.08 -1.39
CA LEU A 74 -11.53 -7.55 -1.70
C LEU A 74 -11.58 -8.94 -2.36
N GLY A 75 -10.89 -9.08 -3.49
CA GLY A 75 -10.81 -10.31 -4.28
C GLY A 75 -9.37 -10.68 -4.63
N ASP A 76 -9.19 -11.85 -5.24
CA ASP A 76 -7.89 -12.35 -5.72
C ASP A 76 -6.78 -12.27 -4.66
N CYS A 77 -7.20 -12.52 -3.41
CA CYS A 77 -6.35 -12.44 -2.24
C CYS A 77 -5.38 -13.62 -2.22
N VAL A 78 -4.10 -13.33 -2.03
CA VAL A 78 -3.04 -14.34 -1.88
C VAL A 78 -2.23 -14.07 -0.63
N VAL A 79 -1.80 -15.12 0.05
CA VAL A 79 -0.89 -15.03 1.19
C VAL A 79 0.51 -14.72 0.67
N THR A 80 1.10 -13.64 1.17
CA THR A 80 2.48 -13.25 0.87
C THR A 80 3.41 -13.39 2.07
N GLY A 81 2.86 -13.64 3.26
CA GLY A 81 3.63 -13.92 4.46
C GLY A 81 2.78 -14.53 5.57
N GLU A 82 3.41 -15.36 6.39
CA GLU A 82 2.83 -15.94 7.58
C GLU A 82 3.91 -15.96 8.68
N ASN A 83 3.56 -15.54 9.89
CA ASN A 83 4.47 -15.61 11.02
C ASN A 83 3.73 -15.90 12.34
N PRO A 84 4.06 -17.00 13.05
CA PRO A 84 4.94 -18.09 12.62
C PRO A 84 4.40 -18.86 11.41
N GLN A 85 5.29 -19.41 10.59
CA GLN A 85 4.92 -20.17 9.40
C GLN A 85 4.29 -21.52 9.77
N GLY A 86 3.34 -21.99 8.95
CA GLY A 86 2.78 -23.34 9.04
C GLY A 86 1.76 -23.53 10.17
N LEU A 87 1.32 -22.44 10.83
CA LEU A 87 0.33 -22.50 11.90
C LEU A 87 -1.10 -22.21 11.42
N GLY A 88 -1.25 -21.77 10.16
CA GLY A 88 -2.53 -21.63 9.48
C GLY A 88 -3.07 -20.20 9.48
N PHE A 89 -2.27 -19.20 9.86
CA PHE A 89 -2.72 -17.81 9.85
C PHE A 89 -3.01 -17.30 8.43
N GLY A 90 -2.29 -17.80 7.41
CA GLY A 90 -2.53 -17.43 6.02
C GLY A 90 -3.95 -17.77 5.57
N GLY A 91 -4.40 -19.00 5.83
CA GLY A 91 -5.76 -19.43 5.52
C GLY A 91 -6.82 -18.62 6.29
N ALA A 92 -6.60 -18.39 7.58
CA ALA A 92 -7.49 -17.55 8.39
C ALA A 92 -7.57 -16.11 7.86
N ALA A 93 -6.45 -15.55 7.40
CA ALA A 93 -6.41 -14.21 6.84
C ALA A 93 -7.16 -14.10 5.51
N LEU A 94 -7.06 -15.11 4.64
CA LEU A 94 -7.84 -15.14 3.39
C LEU A 94 -9.35 -15.13 3.67
N ILE A 95 -9.81 -15.87 4.68
CA ILE A 95 -11.23 -15.86 5.08
C ILE A 95 -11.59 -14.48 5.66
N ALA A 96 -10.74 -13.91 6.53
CA ALA A 96 -11.00 -12.59 7.09
C ALA A 96 -11.09 -11.47 6.03
N MET A 97 -10.33 -11.59 4.92
CA MET A 97 -10.40 -10.63 3.81
C MET A 97 -11.79 -10.54 3.15
N THR A 98 -12.60 -11.60 3.19
CA THR A 98 -13.95 -11.60 2.60
C THR A 98 -14.93 -10.70 3.36
N TYR A 99 -14.56 -10.22 4.55
CA TYR A 99 -15.38 -9.34 5.39
C TYR A 99 -15.03 -7.86 5.22
N TYR A 100 -13.96 -7.55 4.50
CA TYR A 100 -13.58 -6.17 4.21
C TYR A 100 -14.48 -5.57 3.15
N GLN A 101 -14.87 -4.32 3.40
CA GLN A 101 -15.53 -3.46 2.44
C GLN A 101 -14.77 -2.14 2.39
N VAL A 102 -14.41 -1.69 1.20
CA VAL A 102 -13.79 -0.37 0.99
C VAL A 102 -14.73 0.53 0.21
N ASP A 103 -14.57 1.84 0.42
CA ASP A 103 -15.26 2.84 -0.39
C ASP A 103 -14.60 2.92 -1.76
N VAL A 104 -15.42 2.80 -2.80
CA VAL A 104 -15.01 2.92 -4.22
C VAL A 104 -15.79 4.03 -4.91
N SER A 105 -16.37 4.95 -4.14
CA SER A 105 -17.18 6.06 -4.62
C SER A 105 -16.36 7.34 -4.78
N GLY A 106 -16.83 8.27 -5.61
CA GLY A 106 -16.21 9.59 -5.76
C GLY A 106 -14.72 9.51 -6.10
N THR A 107 -13.89 10.18 -5.31
CA THR A 107 -12.43 10.17 -5.51
C THR A 107 -11.81 8.79 -5.31
N ASN A 108 -12.42 7.88 -4.54
CA ASN A 108 -11.90 6.52 -4.32
C ASN A 108 -12.15 5.55 -5.47
N ALA A 109 -12.95 5.91 -6.48
CA ALA A 109 -13.20 5.06 -7.65
C ALA A 109 -11.91 4.67 -8.40
N VAL A 110 -10.86 5.50 -8.29
CA VAL A 110 -9.52 5.24 -8.85
C VAL A 110 -8.81 4.02 -8.24
N GLN A 111 -9.31 3.47 -7.13
CA GLN A 111 -8.75 2.31 -6.44
C GLN A 111 -9.24 0.97 -7.02
N VAL A 112 -10.32 0.98 -7.81
CA VAL A 112 -10.91 -0.25 -8.38
C VAL A 112 -9.89 -0.96 -9.28
N SER A 113 -9.86 -2.29 -9.19
CA SER A 113 -8.90 -3.18 -9.86
C SER A 113 -7.44 -3.02 -9.41
N ARG A 114 -7.15 -2.15 -8.45
CA ARG A 114 -5.79 -1.99 -7.90
C ARG A 114 -5.49 -3.12 -6.92
N ARG A 115 -4.26 -3.65 -6.99
CA ARG A 115 -3.73 -4.59 -6.00
C ARG A 115 -3.13 -3.84 -4.82
N LEU A 116 -3.57 -4.18 -3.62
CA LEU A 116 -3.09 -3.61 -2.36
C LEU A 116 -1.74 -4.23 -1.99
N SER A 117 -0.81 -3.39 -1.52
CA SER A 117 0.61 -3.70 -1.29
C SER A 117 0.91 -4.64 -0.11
N GLY A 118 -0.09 -5.37 0.41
CA GLY A 118 0.03 -6.23 1.58
C GLY A 118 -0.75 -5.70 2.77
N ILE A 119 -1.76 -6.46 3.21
CA ILE A 119 -2.57 -6.23 4.41
C ILE A 119 -2.15 -7.26 5.44
N THR A 120 -1.71 -6.82 6.62
CA THR A 120 -1.33 -7.73 7.71
C THR A 120 -2.47 -7.85 8.71
N ILE A 121 -2.97 -9.06 8.91
CA ILE A 121 -3.95 -9.39 9.95
C ILE A 121 -3.21 -10.03 11.11
N ARG A 122 -3.53 -9.58 12.34
CA ARG A 122 -3.03 -10.17 13.58
C ARG A 122 -4.13 -11.02 14.21
N PHE A 123 -3.74 -12.18 14.71
CA PHE A 123 -4.59 -13.11 15.43
C PHE A 123 -4.03 -13.24 16.85
N ALA A 124 -4.77 -12.69 17.80
CA ALA A 124 -4.49 -12.79 19.23
C ALA A 124 -5.39 -13.87 19.85
N LEU A 125 -4.89 -14.56 20.86
CA LEU A 125 -5.70 -15.46 21.65
C LEU A 125 -6.72 -14.61 22.41
N PRO A 126 -8.00 -15.04 22.47
CA PRO A 126 -8.93 -14.39 23.36
C PRO A 126 -8.40 -14.49 24.79
N PRO A 127 -8.53 -13.45 25.62
CA PRO A 127 -8.18 -13.56 27.02
C PRO A 127 -8.90 -14.77 27.61
N VAL A 128 -8.18 -15.61 28.37
CA VAL A 128 -8.80 -16.69 29.10
C VAL A 128 -9.76 -16.04 30.08
N GLU A 129 -11.05 -16.08 29.77
CA GLU A 129 -12.06 -15.59 30.69
C GLU A 129 -12.03 -16.53 31.88
N THR A 130 -11.33 -16.10 32.94
CA THR A 130 -11.38 -16.73 34.23
C THR A 130 -12.83 -16.65 34.66
N ARG A 131 -13.58 -17.73 34.43
CA ARG A 131 -14.92 -17.88 34.95
C ARG A 131 -14.79 -17.81 36.48
N SER A 132 -15.05 -16.64 37.06
CA SER A 132 -15.18 -16.52 38.52
C SER A 132 -16.26 -17.49 38.98
N PRO A 133 -16.03 -18.21 40.10
CA PRO A 133 -16.95 -19.22 40.61
C PRO A 133 -18.32 -18.64 40.97
#